data_AF-A0AAD6KGK6-F1
#
_entry.id   AF-A0AAD6KGK6-F1
#
_cell.length_a   1.000
_cell.length_b   1.000
_cell.length_c   1.000
_cell.angle_alpha   90.00
_cell.angle_beta   90.00
_cell.angle_gamma   90.00
#
_symmetry.space_group_name_H-M   'P 1'
#
loop_
_entity.id
_entity.type
_entity.pdbx_description
1 polymer ?
#
loop_
_entity_poly.entity_id
_entity_poly.type
_entity_poly.pdbx_seq_one_letter_code
_entity_poly.pdbx_strand_id
1 'polypeptide(L)'
;MLRFLKGVVGGVSGTGLKDLPYNIGDPYPSAWGSWTHHRGTSCKDGDGSPVSIFSLSASNAQDSLLAAARNGVKRLRTVRHPNILSFLHSTEVETVEGSSSRITIYIVTEPVMPLSEKIKELGLEGTQRDEYYAWGLNQIAKAVSFLNNDCKLVHGNVCLASVVVTPTLDWKLHAFDVLSEFDGNNGNATGPMLQYEWLIGSQYKPMELAKSDWVAIRKSPPWAIDSWGL
;
A
#
# COMPACT_ATOMS: atom_id res chain seq x y z
N MET A 1 -39.06 -29.10 -20.83
CA MET A 1 -38.25 -30.10 -20.08
C MET A 1 -36.80 -29.93 -20.55
N LEU A 2 -36.06 -28.99 -19.96
CA LEU A 2 -34.67 -28.72 -20.35
C LEU A 2 -33.73 -29.61 -19.52
N ARG A 3 -32.92 -30.42 -20.21
CA ARG A 3 -31.76 -31.11 -19.62
C ARG A 3 -30.54 -30.20 -19.74
N PHE A 4 -30.02 -29.72 -18.61
CA PHE A 4 -28.72 -29.06 -18.55
C PHE A 4 -27.60 -30.11 -18.47
N LEU A 5 -26.70 -30.07 -19.45
CA LEU A 5 -25.44 -30.81 -19.44
C LEU A 5 -24.40 -30.06 -18.62
N LYS A 6 -23.73 -30.82 -17.75
CA LYS A 6 -22.59 -30.43 -16.91
C LYS A 6 -21.47 -29.82 -17.74
N GLY A 7 -21.06 -28.60 -17.40
CA GLY A 7 -19.70 -28.11 -17.62
C GLY A 7 -18.95 -28.19 -16.30
N VAL A 8 -18.17 -29.25 -16.11
CA VAL A 8 -17.14 -29.32 -15.05
C VAL A 8 -15.94 -28.54 -15.57
N VAL A 9 -15.69 -27.36 -15.01
CA VAL A 9 -14.41 -26.67 -15.10
C VAL A 9 -13.80 -26.71 -13.71
N GLY A 10 -12.60 -27.29 -13.62
CA GLY A 10 -11.93 -27.65 -12.38
C GLY A 10 -11.72 -26.45 -11.47
N GLY A 11 -12.32 -26.50 -10.29
CA GLY A 11 -11.93 -25.68 -9.16
C GLY A 11 -10.62 -26.19 -8.60
N VAL A 12 -9.53 -25.47 -8.85
CA VAL A 12 -8.32 -25.57 -8.07
C VAL A 12 -8.56 -24.89 -6.72
N SER A 13 -7.94 -25.44 -5.67
CA SER A 13 -7.65 -24.81 -4.37
C SER A 13 -8.82 -24.49 -3.44
N GLY A 14 -9.31 -25.53 -2.76
CA GLY A 14 -10.04 -25.43 -1.50
C GLY A 14 -9.13 -25.64 -0.28
N THR A 15 -8.09 -24.84 -0.13
CA THR A 15 -7.44 -24.62 1.18
C THR A 15 -7.29 -23.12 1.37
N GLY A 16 -8.42 -22.44 1.55
CA GLY A 16 -8.40 -21.09 2.07
C GLY A 16 -7.56 -21.07 3.36
N LEU A 17 -6.64 -20.13 3.46
CA LEU A 17 -5.91 -19.88 4.70
C LEU A 17 -6.97 -19.72 5.80
N LYS A 18 -6.85 -20.50 6.87
CA LYS A 18 -7.90 -20.67 7.89
C LYS A 18 -8.39 -19.35 8.50
N ASP A 19 -7.55 -18.31 8.42
CA ASP A 19 -7.77 -16.97 8.96
C ASP A 19 -7.88 -15.86 7.90
N LEU A 20 -7.98 -16.20 6.61
CA LEU A 20 -8.21 -15.25 5.51
C LEU A 20 -9.50 -15.60 4.76
N PRO A 21 -10.66 -15.04 5.14
CA PRO A 21 -11.96 -15.32 4.50
C PRO A 21 -12.14 -14.58 3.16
N TYR A 22 -11.12 -14.66 2.30
CA TYR A 22 -11.06 -14.02 0.99
C TYR A 22 -10.39 -14.96 -0.01
N ASN A 23 -10.86 -14.95 -1.25
CA ASN A 23 -10.17 -15.64 -2.33
C ASN A 23 -9.13 -14.71 -2.95
N ILE A 24 -7.90 -15.20 -3.08
CA ILE A 24 -6.82 -14.50 -3.78
C ILE A 24 -6.90 -14.87 -5.25
N GLY A 25 -7.07 -13.87 -6.11
CA GLY A 25 -7.07 -13.99 -7.56
C GLY A 25 -5.72 -13.62 -8.18
N ASP A 26 -5.75 -13.21 -9.45
CA ASP A 26 -4.53 -12.91 -10.19
C ASP A 26 -3.78 -11.68 -9.64
N PRO A 27 -2.43 -11.71 -9.66
CA PRO A 27 -1.62 -10.57 -9.29
C PRO A 27 -1.67 -9.48 -10.36
N TYR A 28 -1.53 -8.24 -9.93
CA TYR A 28 -1.17 -7.14 -10.81
C TYR A 28 0.32 -7.18 -11.18
N PRO A 29 0.72 -6.64 -12.35
CA PRO A 29 2.13 -6.59 -12.75
C PRO A 29 3.04 -5.75 -11.85
N SER A 30 2.47 -4.85 -11.05
CA SER A 30 3.20 -3.92 -10.20
C SER A 30 2.53 -3.75 -8.84
N ALA A 31 3.33 -3.40 -7.84
CA ALA A 31 2.92 -3.17 -6.45
C ALA A 31 3.94 -2.25 -5.76
N TRP A 32 3.69 -1.89 -4.50
CA TRP A 32 4.59 -1.03 -3.73
C TRP A 32 5.70 -1.83 -3.03
N GLY A 33 6.94 -1.34 -3.10
CA GLY A 33 8.07 -1.93 -2.39
C GLY A 33 8.20 -3.44 -2.63
N SER A 34 8.26 -4.21 -1.54
CA SER A 34 8.34 -5.68 -1.55
C SER A 34 6.98 -6.38 -1.46
N TRP A 35 5.87 -5.62 -1.54
CA TRP A 35 4.53 -6.19 -1.51
C TRP A 35 4.15 -6.74 -2.88
N THR A 36 3.20 -7.67 -2.87
CA THR A 36 2.51 -8.15 -4.06
C THR A 36 1.04 -7.75 -3.96
N HIS A 37 0.44 -7.32 -5.07
CA HIS A 37 -0.95 -6.85 -5.11
C HIS A 37 -1.77 -7.79 -5.97
N HIS A 38 -2.81 -8.39 -5.38
CA HIS A 38 -3.72 -9.32 -6.03
C HIS A 38 -5.13 -8.74 -6.07
N ARG A 39 -5.86 -9.11 -7.12
CA ARG A 39 -7.32 -9.06 -7.11
C ARG A 39 -7.84 -10.08 -6.10
N GLY A 40 -9.01 -9.85 -5.52
CA GLY A 40 -9.64 -10.83 -4.65
C GLY A 40 -11.14 -10.67 -4.54
N THR A 41 -11.79 -11.62 -3.88
CA THR A 41 -13.22 -11.59 -3.60
C THR A 41 -13.52 -11.94 -2.14
N SER A 42 -14.52 -11.28 -1.56
CA SER A 42 -15.00 -11.57 -0.21
C SER A 42 -15.76 -12.89 -0.15
N CYS A 43 -15.43 -13.74 0.83
CA CYS A 43 -16.18 -14.96 1.12
C CYS A 43 -17.13 -14.81 2.31
N LYS A 44 -17.13 -13.64 2.99
CA LYS A 44 -17.85 -13.43 4.26
C LYS A 44 -19.37 -13.46 4.11
N ASP A 45 -19.88 -12.87 3.03
CA ASP A 45 -21.31 -12.66 2.82
C ASP A 45 -21.86 -13.45 1.62
N GLY A 46 -21.01 -14.28 0.99
CA GLY A 46 -21.37 -15.05 -0.21
C GLY A 46 -21.62 -14.20 -1.47
N ASP A 47 -21.47 -12.88 -1.38
CA ASP A 47 -21.69 -11.92 -2.47
C ASP A 47 -20.54 -11.87 -3.49
N GLY A 48 -19.36 -12.39 -3.12
CA GLY A 48 -18.17 -12.33 -3.94
C GLY A 48 -17.67 -10.90 -4.19
N SER A 49 -17.98 -9.95 -3.30
CA SER A 49 -17.64 -8.54 -3.47
C SER A 49 -16.15 -8.36 -3.77
N PRO A 50 -15.80 -7.57 -4.80
CA PRO A 50 -14.41 -7.40 -5.21
C PRO A 50 -13.62 -6.66 -4.13
N VAL A 51 -12.41 -7.14 -3.87
CA VAL A 51 -11.45 -6.54 -2.94
C VAL A 51 -10.06 -6.52 -3.56
N SER A 52 -9.14 -5.81 -2.92
CA SER A 52 -7.71 -5.93 -3.19
C SER A 52 -7.00 -6.57 -2.02
N ILE A 53 -6.08 -7.48 -2.32
CA ILE A 53 -5.30 -8.24 -1.34
C ILE A 53 -3.83 -7.98 -1.59
N PHE A 54 -3.16 -7.41 -0.60
CA PHE A 54 -1.73 -7.22 -0.60
C PHE A 54 -1.07 -8.25 0.30
N SER A 55 0.03 -8.83 -0.16
CA SER A 55 0.81 -9.74 0.66
C SER A 55 2.30 -9.48 0.59
N LEU A 56 2.95 -9.66 1.73
CA LEU A 56 4.40 -9.57 1.89
C LEU A 56 4.85 -10.76 2.73
N SER A 57 5.92 -11.43 2.29
CA SER A 57 6.48 -12.56 3.01
C SER A 57 7.96 -12.36 3.33
N ALA A 58 8.39 -12.89 4.48
CA ALA A 58 9.79 -13.03 4.82
C ALA A 58 10.05 -14.37 5.53
N SER A 59 11.27 -14.88 5.40
CA SER A 59 11.70 -16.16 6.01
C SER A 59 12.27 -16.01 7.42
N ASN A 60 12.34 -14.79 7.94
CA ASN A 60 12.86 -14.47 9.27
C ASN A 60 11.86 -13.59 10.01
N ALA A 61 11.45 -14.00 11.22
CA ALA A 61 10.48 -13.27 12.04
C ALA A 61 10.98 -11.90 12.52
N GLN A 62 12.31 -11.77 12.67
CA GLN A 62 13.00 -10.54 13.07
C GLN A 62 13.44 -9.70 11.87
N ASP A 63 12.93 -9.98 10.67
CA ASP A 63 13.24 -9.18 9.49
C ASP A 63 12.72 -7.74 9.65
N SER A 64 13.62 -6.77 9.44
CA SER A 64 13.28 -5.34 9.44
C SER A 64 12.19 -4.99 8.42
N LEU A 65 12.09 -5.74 7.32
CA LEU A 65 11.02 -5.61 6.34
C LEU A 65 9.65 -5.95 6.93
N LEU A 66 9.56 -7.04 7.72
CA LEU A 66 8.31 -7.38 8.43
C LEU A 66 7.95 -6.32 9.46
N ALA A 67 8.93 -5.75 10.15
CA ALA A 67 8.69 -4.67 11.10
C ALA A 67 8.11 -3.41 10.41
N ALA A 68 8.64 -3.03 9.25
CA ALA A 68 8.11 -1.94 8.43
C ALA A 68 6.69 -2.27 7.91
N ALA A 69 6.48 -3.48 7.39
CA ALA A 69 5.17 -3.93 6.91
C ALA A 69 4.11 -3.89 8.02
N ARG A 70 4.43 -4.35 9.23
CA ARG A 70 3.54 -4.29 10.40
C ARG A 70 3.20 -2.85 10.81
N ASN A 71 4.16 -1.91 10.69
CA ASN A 71 3.87 -0.48 10.85
C ASN A 71 2.84 -0.01 9.81
N GLY A 72 3.05 -0.36 8.52
CA GLY A 72 2.12 -0.05 7.44
C GLY A 72 0.69 -0.56 7.70
N VAL A 73 0.55 -1.83 8.10
CA VAL A 73 -0.74 -2.42 8.49
C VAL A 73 -1.40 -1.62 9.62
N LYS A 74 -0.64 -1.35 10.70
CA LYS A 74 -1.14 -0.61 11.87
C LYS A 74 -1.65 0.77 11.46
N ARG A 75 -0.87 1.51 10.66
CA ARG A 75 -1.20 2.87 10.21
C ARG A 75 -2.40 2.89 9.28
N LEU A 76 -2.43 2.01 8.27
CA LEU A 76 -3.55 1.95 7.33
C LEU A 76 -4.86 1.57 8.04
N ARG A 77 -4.78 0.75 9.08
CA ARG A 77 -5.94 0.40 9.91
C ARG A 77 -6.46 1.58 10.75
N THR A 78 -5.63 2.55 11.12
CA THR A 78 -6.04 3.67 12.00
C THR A 78 -6.34 4.96 11.24
N VAL A 79 -5.67 5.22 10.13
CA VAL A 79 -5.82 6.46 9.36
C VAL A 79 -7.04 6.36 8.44
N ARG A 80 -7.91 7.38 8.48
CA ARG A 80 -9.16 7.41 7.70
C ARG A 80 -9.34 8.78 7.04
N HIS A 81 -9.36 8.78 5.72
CA HIS A 81 -9.55 9.98 4.90
C HIS A 81 -10.07 9.58 3.51
N PRO A 82 -10.91 10.39 2.83
CA PRO A 82 -11.45 10.04 1.50
C PRO A 82 -10.39 9.70 0.44
N ASN A 83 -9.21 10.30 0.51
CA ASN A 83 -8.10 10.06 -0.43
C ASN A 83 -7.01 9.13 0.13
N ILE A 84 -7.29 8.41 1.22
CA ILE A 84 -6.43 7.33 1.75
C ILE A 84 -7.11 5.99 1.50
N LEU A 85 -6.34 4.97 1.15
CA LEU A 85 -6.86 3.64 0.84
C LEU A 85 -7.63 3.04 2.04
N SER A 86 -8.84 2.57 1.79
CA SER A 86 -9.70 2.03 2.85
C SER A 86 -9.29 0.62 3.26
N PHE A 87 -8.94 0.45 4.53
CA PHE A 87 -8.65 -0.84 5.15
C PHE A 87 -9.92 -1.65 5.43
N LEU A 88 -9.90 -2.96 5.12
CA LEU A 88 -10.97 -3.90 5.47
C LEU A 88 -10.52 -4.95 6.48
N HIS A 89 -9.37 -5.58 6.26
CA HIS A 89 -8.90 -6.69 7.09
C HIS A 89 -7.38 -6.87 6.98
N SER A 90 -6.78 -7.53 7.96
CA SER A 90 -5.39 -7.97 7.92
C SER A 90 -5.24 -9.25 8.71
N THR A 91 -4.37 -10.14 8.25
CA THR A 91 -3.96 -11.33 9.00
C THR A 91 -2.47 -11.59 8.77
N GLU A 92 -1.81 -12.19 9.74
CA GLU A 92 -0.42 -12.60 9.65
C GLU A 92 -0.35 -14.11 9.86
N VAL A 93 0.19 -14.82 8.89
CA VAL A 93 0.24 -16.28 8.87
C VAL A 93 1.70 -16.73 8.89
N GLU A 94 2.03 -17.60 9.83
CA GLU A 94 3.29 -18.33 9.85
C GLU A 94 3.08 -19.71 9.21
N THR A 95 3.77 -19.96 8.10
CA THR A 95 3.78 -21.25 7.42
C THR A 95 5.12 -21.92 7.66
N VAL A 96 5.10 -23.14 8.19
CA VAL A 96 6.30 -23.94 8.41
C VAL A 96 6.39 -24.99 7.30
N GLU A 97 7.43 -24.89 6.47
CA GLU A 97 7.74 -25.86 5.42
C GLU A 97 9.09 -26.53 5.73
N GLY A 98 9.04 -27.77 6.25
CA GLY A 98 10.23 -28.49 6.68
C GLY A 98 10.90 -27.81 7.89
N SER A 99 12.16 -27.39 7.73
CA SER A 99 12.92 -26.66 8.76
C SER A 99 12.81 -25.13 8.64
N SER A 100 12.12 -24.62 7.62
CA SER A 100 12.03 -23.19 7.32
C SER A 100 10.66 -22.65 7.72
N SER A 101 10.64 -21.54 8.46
CA SER A 101 9.43 -20.78 8.74
C SER A 101 9.33 -19.59 7.78
N ARG A 102 8.13 -19.33 7.25
CA ARG A 102 7.82 -18.17 6.40
C ARG A 102 6.63 -17.44 7.01
N ILE A 103 6.83 -16.18 7.35
CA ILE A 103 5.77 -15.30 7.82
C ILE A 103 5.24 -14.52 6.62
N THR A 104 3.92 -14.50 6.45
CA THR A 104 3.24 -13.73 5.41
C THR A 104 2.19 -12.84 6.04
N ILE A 105 2.30 -11.54 5.79
CA ILE A 105 1.32 -10.53 6.17
C ILE A 105 0.39 -10.32 4.99
N TYR A 106 -0.92 -10.36 5.26
CA TYR A 106 -1.97 -10.03 4.31
C TYR A 106 -2.70 -8.77 4.74
N ILE A 107 -2.96 -7.87 3.80
CA ILE A 107 -3.84 -6.71 3.94
C ILE A 107 -4.94 -6.83 2.91
N VAL A 108 -6.19 -6.61 3.32
CA VAL A 108 -7.35 -6.55 2.45
C VAL A 108 -7.95 -5.15 2.50
N THR A 109 -8.24 -4.58 1.33
CA THR A 109 -8.74 -3.21 1.16
C THR A 109 -9.94 -3.18 0.21
N GLU A 110 -10.54 -1.99 0.06
CA GLU A 110 -11.44 -1.70 -1.06
C GLU A 110 -10.78 -2.10 -2.41
N PRO A 111 -11.57 -2.49 -3.44
CA PRO A 111 -11.02 -2.92 -4.71
C PRO A 111 -10.28 -1.75 -5.38
N VAL A 112 -9.01 -1.97 -5.74
CA VAL A 112 -8.16 -0.98 -6.38
C VAL A 112 -7.20 -1.62 -7.39
N MET A 113 -6.55 -0.77 -8.19
CA MET A 113 -5.51 -1.12 -9.14
C MET A 113 -4.30 -0.19 -8.95
N PRO A 114 -3.05 -0.64 -9.18
CA PRO A 114 -1.90 0.24 -9.17
C PRO A 114 -2.06 1.37 -10.21
N LEU A 115 -1.70 2.60 -9.83
CA LEU A 115 -1.87 3.76 -10.71
C LEU A 115 -1.16 3.59 -12.05
N SER A 116 0.06 3.04 -12.05
CA SER A 116 0.83 2.79 -13.27
C SER A 116 0.11 1.88 -14.26
N GLU A 117 -0.63 0.87 -13.77
CA GLU A 117 -1.40 -0.04 -14.62
C GLU A 117 -2.67 0.63 -15.10
N LYS A 118 -3.36 1.38 -14.24
CA LYS A 118 -4.58 2.11 -14.64
C LYS A 118 -4.28 3.17 -15.70
N ILE A 119 -3.16 3.88 -15.60
CA ILE A 119 -2.73 4.85 -16.62
C ILE A 119 -2.55 4.17 -17.99
N LYS A 120 -1.86 3.02 -18.02
CA LYS A 120 -1.66 2.24 -19.26
C LYS A 120 -2.99 1.73 -19.82
N GLU A 121 -3.88 1.25 -18.95
CA GLU A 121 -5.20 0.73 -19.33
C GLU A 121 -6.07 1.82 -19.97
N LEU A 122 -6.09 3.02 -19.40
CA LEU A 122 -6.92 4.11 -19.90
C LEU A 122 -6.37 4.71 -21.20
N GLY A 123 -5.04 4.72 -21.39
CA GLY A 123 -4.41 5.23 -22.61
C GLY A 123 -4.80 6.67 -22.95
N LEU A 124 -5.05 7.51 -21.93
CA LEU A 124 -5.50 8.88 -22.13
C LEU A 124 -4.42 9.74 -22.79
N GLU A 125 -4.86 10.63 -23.69
CA GLU A 125 -4.00 11.57 -24.40
C GLU A 125 -4.55 13.01 -24.33
N GLY A 126 -3.70 13.98 -24.61
CA GLY A 126 -4.06 15.40 -24.65
C GLY A 126 -4.72 15.91 -23.37
N THR A 127 -5.75 16.73 -23.51
CA THR A 127 -6.45 17.39 -22.40
C THR A 127 -7.04 16.41 -21.39
N GLN A 128 -7.59 15.28 -21.83
CA GLN A 128 -8.21 14.30 -20.91
C GLN A 128 -7.18 13.70 -19.95
N ARG A 129 -5.97 13.42 -20.44
CA ARG A 129 -4.86 12.95 -19.61
C ARG A 129 -4.48 14.00 -18.59
N ASP A 130 -4.32 15.24 -19.04
CA ASP A 130 -3.86 16.34 -18.19
C ASP A 130 -4.87 16.67 -17.09
N GLU A 131 -6.18 16.66 -17.41
CA GLU A 131 -7.26 16.83 -16.44
C GLU A 131 -7.31 15.68 -15.43
N TYR A 132 -7.18 14.43 -15.89
CA TYR A 132 -7.17 13.27 -15.00
C TYR A 132 -5.97 13.29 -14.05
N TYR A 133 -4.79 13.67 -14.54
CA TYR A 133 -3.59 13.78 -13.71
C TYR A 133 -3.69 14.94 -12.72
N ALA A 134 -4.20 16.10 -13.15
CA ALA A 134 -4.43 17.23 -12.26
C ALA A 134 -5.42 16.88 -11.13
N TRP A 135 -6.50 16.16 -11.47
CA TRP A 135 -7.48 15.68 -10.48
C TRP A 135 -6.86 14.66 -9.52
N GLY A 136 -6.10 13.71 -10.04
CA GLY A 136 -5.39 12.70 -9.25
C GLY A 136 -4.38 13.31 -8.28
N LEU A 137 -3.52 14.20 -8.77
CA LEU A 137 -2.54 14.93 -7.95
C LEU A 137 -3.23 15.81 -6.89
N ASN A 138 -4.36 16.42 -7.20
CA ASN A 138 -5.16 17.16 -6.21
C ASN A 138 -5.62 16.26 -5.05
N GLN A 139 -6.05 15.03 -5.35
CA GLN A 139 -6.46 14.06 -4.34
C GLN A 139 -5.28 13.61 -3.46
N ILE A 140 -4.12 13.35 -4.06
CA ILE A 140 -2.91 12.96 -3.32
C ILE A 140 -2.40 14.13 -2.47
N ALA A 141 -2.40 15.35 -3.00
CA ALA A 141 -2.06 16.55 -2.22
C ALA A 141 -2.98 16.73 -1.01
N LYS A 142 -4.28 16.46 -1.14
CA LYS A 142 -5.23 16.46 -0.01
C LYS A 142 -4.89 15.37 1.02
N ALA A 143 -4.58 14.16 0.58
CA ALA A 143 -4.17 13.07 1.48
C ALA A 143 -2.87 13.41 2.25
N VAL A 144 -1.86 13.93 1.55
CA VAL A 144 -0.58 14.36 2.16
C VAL A 144 -0.80 15.51 3.13
N SER A 145 -1.60 16.51 2.75
CA SER A 145 -1.96 17.63 3.64
C SER A 145 -2.63 17.13 4.92
N PHE A 146 -3.58 16.21 4.81
CA PHE A 146 -4.23 15.59 5.98
C PHE A 146 -3.22 14.84 6.87
N LEU A 147 -2.30 14.05 6.28
CA LEU A 147 -1.26 13.37 7.06
C LEU A 147 -0.37 14.36 7.81
N ASN A 148 0.14 15.37 7.12
CA ASN A 148 1.11 16.30 7.71
C ASN A 148 0.45 17.25 8.73
N ASN A 149 -0.70 17.82 8.38
CA ASN A 149 -1.32 18.89 9.16
C ASN A 149 -2.22 18.36 10.27
N ASP A 150 -3.01 17.32 9.99
CA ASP A 150 -4.04 16.85 10.93
C ASP A 150 -3.52 15.67 11.76
N CYS A 151 -2.79 14.75 11.13
CA CYS A 151 -2.23 13.59 11.83
C CYS A 151 -0.82 13.82 12.41
N LYS A 152 -0.13 14.88 11.99
CA LYS A 152 1.30 15.13 12.31
C LYS A 152 2.22 13.99 11.88
N LEU A 153 1.89 13.36 10.76
CA LEU A 153 2.64 12.25 10.16
C LEU A 153 3.27 12.66 8.83
N VAL A 154 4.41 12.06 8.51
CA VAL A 154 5.12 12.18 7.23
C VAL A 154 5.06 10.84 6.52
N HIS A 155 4.55 10.86 5.29
CA HIS A 155 4.40 9.67 4.46
C HIS A 155 5.75 9.05 4.11
N GLY A 156 6.74 9.87 3.77
CA GLY A 156 8.14 9.51 3.55
C GLY A 156 8.43 8.83 2.21
N ASN A 157 7.42 8.27 1.54
CA ASN A 157 7.58 7.57 0.26
C ASN A 157 6.48 7.92 -0.76
N VAL A 158 6.11 9.20 -0.86
CA VAL A 158 5.14 9.62 -1.89
C VAL A 158 5.76 9.36 -3.26
N CYS A 159 5.15 8.49 -4.04
CA CYS A 159 5.62 8.11 -5.37
C CYS A 159 4.49 7.45 -6.19
N LEU A 160 4.76 7.15 -7.47
CA LEU A 160 3.78 6.47 -8.33
C LEU A 160 3.29 5.13 -7.74
N ALA A 161 4.18 4.37 -7.08
CA ALA A 161 3.84 3.07 -6.50
C ALA A 161 3.01 3.19 -5.20
N SER A 162 3.06 4.33 -4.51
CA SER A 162 2.26 4.62 -3.31
C SER A 162 0.86 5.13 -3.65
N VAL A 163 0.44 5.06 -4.92
CA VAL A 163 -0.90 5.46 -5.37
C VAL A 163 -1.61 4.29 -6.06
N VAL A 164 -2.86 4.07 -5.65
CA VAL A 164 -3.78 3.12 -6.26
C VAL A 164 -5.07 3.83 -6.66
N VAL A 165 -5.79 3.23 -7.60
CA VAL A 165 -6.99 3.82 -8.20
C VAL A 165 -8.19 2.92 -7.99
N THR A 166 -9.32 3.50 -7.56
CA THR A 166 -10.59 2.80 -7.40
C THR A 166 -11.27 2.54 -8.76
N PRO A 167 -12.29 1.67 -8.84
CA PRO A 167 -13.12 1.52 -10.02
C PRO A 167 -13.81 2.82 -10.48
N THR A 168 -14.02 3.77 -9.56
CA THR A 168 -14.58 5.10 -9.83
C THR A 168 -13.54 6.14 -10.26
N LEU A 169 -12.29 5.71 -10.50
CA LEU A 169 -11.17 6.55 -10.93
C LEU A 169 -10.64 7.54 -9.87
N ASP A 170 -10.93 7.28 -8.59
CA ASP A 170 -10.39 8.07 -7.48
C ASP A 170 -9.00 7.59 -7.10
N TRP A 171 -8.09 8.52 -6.84
CA TRP A 171 -6.73 8.22 -6.42
C TRP A 171 -6.67 8.11 -4.89
N LYS A 172 -6.02 7.05 -4.41
CA LYS A 172 -5.86 6.75 -2.99
C LYS A 172 -4.38 6.59 -2.65
N LEU A 173 -3.94 7.30 -1.62
CA LEU A 173 -2.61 7.15 -1.05
C LEU A 173 -2.55 5.92 -0.13
N HIS A 174 -1.46 5.15 -0.22
CA HIS A 174 -1.18 3.95 0.58
C HIS A 174 0.35 3.77 0.75
N ALA A 175 0.86 2.56 1.03
CA ALA A 175 2.29 2.27 1.27
C ALA A 175 2.88 2.93 2.54
N PHE A 176 2.18 2.75 3.67
CA PHE A 176 2.51 3.37 4.96
C PHE A 176 3.61 2.67 5.77
N ASP A 177 4.39 1.79 5.15
CA ASP A 177 5.49 1.04 5.79
C ASP A 177 6.45 1.96 6.55
N VAL A 178 6.77 3.12 5.97
CA VAL A 178 7.67 4.13 6.54
C VAL A 178 6.96 5.34 7.15
N LEU A 179 5.61 5.36 7.13
CA LEU A 179 4.81 6.46 7.69
C LEU A 179 5.11 6.62 9.19
N SER A 180 5.48 7.84 9.59
CA SER A 180 5.89 8.11 10.97
C SER A 180 5.60 9.55 11.39
N GLU A 181 5.65 9.78 12.69
CA GLU A 181 5.61 11.11 13.28
C GLU A 181 6.83 11.93 12.83
N PHE A 182 6.62 13.22 12.59
CA PHE A 182 7.73 14.14 12.37
C PHE A 182 8.37 14.52 13.70
N ASP A 183 9.40 13.78 14.12
CA ASP A 183 10.11 14.04 15.38
C ASP A 183 11.29 15.00 15.18
N GLY A 184 11.02 16.16 14.60
CA GLY A 184 12.01 17.23 14.33
C GLY A 184 12.72 17.75 15.59
N ASN A 185 12.07 17.65 16.75
CA ASN A 185 12.57 18.23 18.00
C ASN A 185 13.42 17.25 18.84
N ASN A 186 13.43 15.96 18.51
CA ASN A 186 14.16 14.95 19.27
C ASN A 186 15.42 14.50 18.51
N GLY A 187 16.58 14.87 19.05
CA GLY A 187 17.89 14.47 18.51
C GLY A 187 18.12 12.96 18.51
N ASN A 188 17.37 12.21 19.32
CA ASN A 188 17.44 10.75 19.45
C ASN A 188 16.32 10.02 18.71
N ALA A 189 15.50 10.72 17.92
CA ALA A 189 14.43 10.08 17.17
C ALA A 189 14.97 9.02 16.21
N THR A 190 14.47 7.80 16.34
CA THR A 190 14.69 6.67 15.40
C THR A 190 13.36 6.21 14.82
N GLY A 191 12.56 7.17 14.35
CA GLY A 191 11.22 6.89 13.80
C GLY A 191 11.29 5.99 12.55
N PRO A 192 10.18 5.31 12.18
CA PRO A 192 10.12 4.42 11.02
C PRO A 192 10.68 5.02 9.72
N MET A 193 10.47 6.31 9.45
CA MET A 193 11.03 7.00 8.27
C MET A 193 12.56 6.92 8.22
N LEU A 194 13.25 7.03 9.37
CA LEU A 194 14.70 6.96 9.45
C LEU A 194 15.19 5.51 9.43
N GLN A 195 14.52 4.65 10.20
CA GLN A 195 14.93 3.25 10.35
C GLN A 195 14.76 2.46 9.05
N TYR A 196 13.73 2.78 8.27
CA TYR A 196 13.34 2.05 7.07
C TYR A 196 13.54 2.87 5.79
N GLU A 197 14.38 3.92 5.83
CA GLU A 197 14.62 4.78 4.67
C GLU A 197 15.16 4.03 3.45
N TRP A 198 15.77 2.86 3.65
CA TRP A 198 16.31 2.00 2.61
C TRP A 198 15.23 1.36 1.73
N LEU A 199 13.97 1.37 2.18
CA LEU A 199 12.81 0.98 1.37
C LEU A 199 12.42 2.03 0.32
N ILE A 200 12.89 3.27 0.48
CA ILE A 200 12.55 4.39 -0.40
C ILE A 200 13.54 4.42 -1.57
N GLY A 201 13.02 4.44 -2.79
CA GLY A 201 13.85 4.57 -3.99
C GLY A 201 14.63 5.88 -3.99
N SER A 202 15.90 5.86 -4.42
CA SER A 202 16.79 7.02 -4.36
C SER A 202 16.25 8.25 -5.10
N GLN A 203 15.47 8.05 -6.17
CA GLN A 203 14.82 9.12 -6.93
C GLN A 203 13.72 9.85 -6.14
N TYR A 204 13.15 9.21 -5.12
CA TYR A 204 12.09 9.77 -4.28
C TYR A 204 12.63 10.33 -2.96
N LYS A 205 13.95 10.29 -2.74
CA LYS A 205 14.59 10.89 -1.59
C LYS A 205 14.94 12.35 -1.88
N PRO A 206 14.47 13.32 -1.08
CA PRO A 206 15.01 14.67 -1.15
C PRO A 206 16.50 14.66 -0.76
N MET A 207 17.23 15.71 -1.16
CA MET A 207 18.70 15.73 -1.04
C MET A 207 19.19 15.56 0.41
N GLU A 208 18.47 16.13 1.37
CA GLU A 208 18.75 16.01 2.79
C GLU A 208 18.56 14.57 3.31
N LEU A 209 17.57 13.83 2.79
CA LEU A 209 17.35 12.41 3.12
C LEU A 209 18.40 11.53 2.46
N ALA A 210 18.74 11.79 1.19
CA ALA A 210 19.77 11.05 0.48
C ALA A 210 21.17 11.21 1.11
N LYS A 211 21.45 12.34 1.77
CA LYS A 211 22.70 12.60 2.50
C LYS A 211 22.64 12.16 3.96
N SER A 212 21.50 11.64 4.42
CA SER A 212 21.25 11.37 5.85
C SER A 212 21.54 12.61 6.72
N ASP A 213 21.28 13.82 6.21
CA ASP A 213 21.44 15.08 6.94
C ASP A 213 20.24 15.27 7.88
N TRP A 214 20.28 14.52 8.97
CA TRP A 214 19.24 14.53 9.99
C TRP A 214 19.11 15.87 10.71
N VAL A 215 20.13 16.74 10.63
CA VAL A 215 20.04 18.10 11.21
C VAL A 215 19.21 18.98 10.29
N ALA A 216 19.45 18.91 8.98
CA ALA A 216 18.63 19.62 7.99
C ALA A 216 17.18 19.14 8.01
N ILE A 217 16.95 17.82 7.95
CA ILE A 217 15.59 17.23 7.97
C ILE A 217 14.78 17.70 9.18
N ARG A 218 15.38 17.69 10.37
CA ARG A 218 14.71 18.11 11.60
C ARG A 218 14.33 19.58 11.63
N LYS A 219 15.10 20.43 10.92
CA LYS A 219 14.83 21.87 10.77
C LYS A 219 13.87 22.17 9.62
N SER A 220 13.71 21.24 8.69
CA SER A 220 12.78 21.40 7.57
C SER A 220 11.33 21.38 8.04
N PRO A 221 10.42 22.02 7.30
CA PRO A 221 9.00 21.84 7.53
C PRO A 221 8.59 20.35 7.40
N PRO A 222 7.61 19.86 8.18
CA PRO A 222 7.21 18.44 8.16
C PRO A 222 6.80 17.93 6.78
N TRP A 223 6.21 18.79 5.95
CA TRP A 223 5.75 18.47 4.61
C TRP A 223 6.84 18.45 3.55
N ALA A 224 8.07 18.90 3.86
CA ALA A 224 9.13 19.06 2.85
C ALA A 224 9.48 17.73 2.17
N ILE A 225 9.53 16.64 2.95
CA ILE A 225 9.84 15.31 2.43
C ILE A 225 8.73 14.82 1.49
N ASP A 226 7.48 14.91 1.93
CA ASP A 226 6.35 14.44 1.12
C ASP A 226 6.11 15.31 -0.12
N SER A 227 6.42 16.60 -0.04
CA SER A 227 6.31 17.53 -1.17
C SER A 227 7.32 17.24 -2.27
N TRP A 228 8.46 16.62 -1.97
CA TRP A 228 9.45 16.20 -2.98
C TRP A 228 8.95 15.04 -3.84
N GLY A 229 8.19 14.12 -3.24
CA GLY A 229 7.68 12.92 -3.92
C GLY A 229 6.40 13.15 -4.73
N LEU A 230 5.75 14.31 -4.57
CA LEU A 230 4.53 14.70 -5.28
C LEU A 230 4.85 15.20 -6.70
#